data_AF-A0A0H5RR74-F1
#
_entry.id   AF-A0A0H5RR74-F1
#
_cell.length_a   1.000
_cell.length_b   1.000
_cell.length_c   1.000
_cell.angle_alpha   90.00
_cell.angle_beta   90.00
_cell.angle_gamma   90.00
#
_symmetry.space_group_name_H-M   'P 1'
#
loop_
_entity.id
_entity.type
_entity.pdbx_description
1 polymer ?
#
loop_
_entity_poly.entity_id
_entity_poly.type
_entity_poly.pdbx_seq_one_letter_code
_entity_poly.pdbx_strand_id
1 'polypeptide(L)'
;MLGAPCSDTAYYVFGTTSWGRLVFCGSPRRYEPRYFRSPPLKGIREENSPCQGFENSVAQAPDGLFLSCVPSDGSVRWLRGDL
;
A
#
# COMPACT_ATOMS: atom_id res chain seq x y z
N MET A 1 -5.71 7.52 -12.73
CA MET A 1 -6.98 6.76 -12.84
C MET A 1 -6.66 5.31 -13.18
N LEU A 2 -7.51 4.34 -12.81
CA LEU A 2 -7.22 2.90 -12.91
C LEU A 2 -6.55 2.51 -14.26
N GLY A 3 -5.42 1.82 -14.21
CA GLY A 3 -4.64 1.38 -15.39
C GLY A 3 -3.71 2.44 -15.99
N ALA A 4 -3.82 3.71 -15.59
CA ALA A 4 -2.90 4.76 -15.99
C ALA A 4 -1.48 4.52 -15.42
N PRO A 5 -0.43 4.93 -16.13
CA PRO A 5 0.94 4.83 -15.64
C PRO A 5 1.16 5.69 -14.38
N CYS A 6 2.12 5.27 -13.57
CA CYS A 6 2.61 6.00 -12.40
C CYS A 6 4.11 5.77 -12.21
N SER A 7 4.77 6.60 -11.40
CA SER A 7 6.24 6.69 -11.37
C SER A 7 6.88 6.10 -10.11
N ASP A 8 6.16 6.00 -8.99
CA ASP A 8 6.69 5.55 -7.69
C ASP A 8 5.76 4.49 -7.09
N THR A 9 6.32 3.33 -6.73
CA THR A 9 5.60 2.21 -6.11
C THR A 9 5.90 2.03 -4.62
N ALA A 10 6.73 2.91 -4.05
CA ALA A 10 7.15 2.87 -2.65
C ALA A 10 6.57 4.03 -1.84
N TYR A 11 6.55 5.26 -2.36
CA TYR A 11 6.10 6.43 -1.61
C TYR A 11 4.90 7.13 -2.24
N TYR A 12 3.97 7.59 -1.40
CA TYR A 12 2.76 8.34 -1.78
C TYR A 12 1.94 7.65 -2.88
N VAL A 13 1.82 6.31 -2.75
CA VAL A 13 1.27 5.46 -3.82
C VAL A 13 -0.25 5.49 -3.90
N PHE A 14 -0.93 5.95 -2.85
CA PHE A 14 -2.38 5.91 -2.77
C PHE A 14 -3.03 7.15 -3.38
N GLY A 15 -4.18 6.95 -3.99
CA GLY A 15 -4.98 8.05 -4.52
C GLY A 15 -6.44 7.68 -4.64
N THR A 16 -7.26 8.67 -4.96
CA THR A 16 -8.67 8.46 -5.27
C THR A 16 -8.95 8.81 -6.72
N THR A 17 -9.90 8.07 -7.29
CA THR A 17 -10.47 8.39 -8.60
C THR A 17 -11.57 9.45 -8.43
N SER A 18 -11.99 10.11 -9.52
CA SER A 18 -12.97 11.22 -9.48
C SER A 18 -14.32 10.86 -8.86
N TRP A 19 -14.73 9.59 -8.97
CA TRP A 19 -15.91 8.98 -8.35
C TRP A 19 -15.62 8.26 -7.01
N GLY A 20 -14.51 8.56 -6.33
CA GLY A 20 -14.26 8.16 -4.95
C GLY A 20 -13.69 6.75 -4.71
N ARG A 21 -13.30 6.00 -5.74
CA ARG A 21 -12.61 4.70 -5.53
C ARG A 21 -11.14 4.89 -5.17
N LEU A 22 -10.69 4.19 -4.14
CA LEU A 22 -9.30 4.09 -3.73
C LEU A 22 -8.47 3.25 -4.72
N VAL A 23 -7.32 3.77 -5.11
CA VAL A 23 -6.34 3.12 -5.98
C VAL A 23 -4.95 3.21 -5.36
N PHE A 24 -4.05 2.34 -5.80
CA PHE A 24 -2.62 2.43 -5.45
C PHE A 24 -1.75 2.25 -6.70
N CYS A 25 -0.61 2.91 -6.74
CA CYS A 25 0.43 2.67 -7.74
C CYS A 25 1.20 1.40 -7.37
N GLY A 26 1.32 0.46 -8.31
CA GLY A 26 2.09 -0.77 -8.10
C GLY A 26 2.66 -1.31 -9.41
N SER A 27 3.56 -2.28 -9.30
CA SER A 27 4.15 -2.99 -10.44
C SER A 27 4.10 -4.51 -10.23
N PRO A 28 2.92 -5.14 -10.39
CA PRO A 28 2.84 -6.59 -10.36
C PRO A 28 3.78 -7.19 -11.40
N ARG A 29 4.62 -8.16 -10.99
CA ARG A 29 5.58 -8.85 -11.87
C ARG A 29 6.64 -7.95 -12.52
N ARG A 30 6.97 -6.80 -11.92
CA ARG A 30 8.02 -5.87 -12.39
C ARG A 30 7.74 -5.27 -13.78
N TYR A 31 6.46 -5.14 -14.16
CA TYR A 31 6.07 -4.40 -15.36
C TYR A 31 6.10 -2.89 -15.14
N GLU A 32 5.80 -2.10 -16.18
CA GLU A 32 5.62 -0.67 -16.04
C GLU A 32 4.55 -0.37 -14.94
N PRO A 33 4.84 0.48 -13.94
CA PRO A 33 3.92 0.72 -12.83
C PRO A 33 2.63 1.39 -13.27
N ARG A 34 1.51 0.94 -12.69
CA ARG A 34 0.16 1.44 -13.01
C ARG A 34 -0.71 1.53 -11.77
N TYR A 35 -1.81 2.27 -11.86
CA TYR A 35 -2.81 2.33 -10.80
C TYR A 35 -3.73 1.10 -10.79
N PHE A 36 -3.79 0.39 -9.67
CA PHE A 36 -4.68 -0.74 -9.41
C PHE A 36 -5.71 -0.40 -8.34
N ARG A 37 -6.73 -1.25 -8.18
CA ARG A 37 -7.62 -1.14 -7.00
C ARG A 37 -6.81 -1.45 -5.76
N SER A 38 -6.90 -0.59 -4.76
CA SER A 38 -6.18 -0.79 -3.51
C SER A 38 -6.89 -1.83 -2.62
N PRO A 39 -6.15 -2.64 -1.85
CA PRO A 39 -6.69 -3.29 -0.66
C PRO A 39 -7.25 -2.25 0.34
N PRO A 40 -7.94 -2.67 1.41
CA PRO A 40 -8.42 -1.74 2.43
C PRO A 40 -7.28 -0.91 3.03
N LEU A 41 -7.34 0.41 2.89
CA LEU A 41 -6.38 1.35 3.50
C LEU A 41 -6.77 1.66 4.95
N LYS A 42 -5.84 1.45 5.89
CA LYS A 42 -6.03 1.66 7.33
C LYS A 42 -5.47 2.98 7.85
N GLY A 43 -5.29 3.95 6.95
CA GLY A 43 -4.79 5.29 7.22
C GLY A 43 -3.27 5.35 7.38
N ILE A 44 -2.83 6.26 8.23
CA ILE A 44 -1.41 6.45 8.56
C ILE A 44 -1.01 5.48 9.69
N ARG A 45 0.09 4.73 9.52
CA ARG A 45 0.62 3.75 10.48
C ARG A 45 2.15 3.80 10.52
N GLU A 46 2.74 3.48 11.66
CA GLU A 46 4.21 3.41 11.80
C GLU A 46 4.74 2.09 11.23
N GLU A 47 5.85 2.13 10.50
CA GLU A 47 6.58 0.93 10.08
C GLU A 47 7.00 0.11 11.31
N ASN A 48 6.96 -1.21 11.22
CA ASN A 48 7.22 -2.18 12.29
C ASN A 48 6.23 -2.17 13.46
N SER A 49 5.20 -1.32 13.45
CA SER A 49 4.17 -1.35 14.49
C SER A 49 3.22 -2.55 14.31
N PRO A 50 2.64 -3.10 15.41
CA PRO A 50 1.70 -4.22 15.33
C PRO A 50 0.45 -3.89 14.51
N CYS A 51 -0.06 -4.86 13.75
CA CYS A 51 -1.23 -4.67 12.89
C CYS A 51 -2.25 -5.82 12.95
N GLN A 52 -2.16 -6.66 13.98
CA GLN A 52 -3.00 -7.85 14.14
C GLN A 52 -4.49 -7.54 13.97
N GLY A 53 -5.20 -8.35 13.18
CA GLY A 53 -6.59 -8.12 12.78
C GLY A 53 -6.77 -7.24 11.53
N PHE A 54 -5.68 -6.74 10.95
CA PHE A 54 -5.68 -6.02 9.68
C PHE A 54 -4.89 -6.74 8.58
N GLU A 55 -4.72 -8.06 8.69
CA GLU A 55 -4.05 -8.88 7.69
C GLU A 55 -4.66 -8.64 6.29
N ASN A 56 -3.83 -8.59 5.26
CA ASN A 56 -4.23 -8.26 3.88
C ASN A 56 -4.75 -6.81 3.68
N SER A 57 -4.62 -5.95 4.69
CA SER A 57 -4.85 -4.50 4.55
C SER A 57 -3.53 -3.76 4.32
N VAL A 58 -3.65 -2.52 3.87
CA VAL A 58 -2.51 -1.64 3.58
C VAL A 58 -2.59 -0.36 4.40
N ALA A 59 -1.46 0.33 4.55
CA ALA A 59 -1.34 1.61 5.21
C ALA A 59 -0.30 2.48 4.51
N GLN A 60 -0.25 3.76 4.87
CA GLN A 60 0.84 4.66 4.51
C GLN A 60 1.60 5.04 5.77
N ALA A 61 2.92 5.10 5.74
CA ALA A 61 3.69 5.66 6.86
C ALA A 61 3.65 7.20 6.83
N PRO A 62 4.01 7.88 7.94
CA PRO A 62 4.01 9.35 7.99
C PRO A 62 4.89 10.01 6.92
N ASP A 63 5.95 9.33 6.49
CA ASP A 63 6.86 9.76 5.42
C ASP A 63 6.36 9.45 4.00
N GLY A 64 5.21 8.79 3.87
CA GLY A 64 4.61 8.40 2.60
C GLY A 64 4.84 6.93 2.21
N LEU A 65 5.64 6.17 2.96
CA LEU A 65 5.99 4.79 2.61
C LEU A 65 4.77 3.87 2.54
N PHE A 66 4.70 3.03 1.52
CA PHE A 66 3.68 2.00 1.35
C PHE A 66 3.90 0.85 2.33
N LEU A 67 2.90 0.60 3.18
CA LEU A 67 2.92 -0.49 4.16
C LEU A 67 1.84 -1.55 3.86
N SER A 68 2.18 -2.80 4.14
CA SER A 68 1.29 -3.96 4.14
C SER A 68 1.29 -4.62 5.51
N CYS A 69 0.12 -5.03 5.99
CA CYS A 69 0.03 -5.80 7.23
C CYS A 69 0.25 -7.28 6.95
N VAL A 70 1.40 -7.79 7.37
CA VAL A 70 1.84 -9.16 7.06
C VAL A 70 2.41 -9.87 8.30
N PRO A 71 2.29 -11.22 8.36
CA PRO A 71 3.03 -12.01 9.32
C PRO A 71 4.54 -11.98 9.03
N SER A 72 5.36 -11.72 10.04
CA SER A 72 6.82 -11.74 9.98
C SER A 72 7.40 -12.01 11.37
N ASP A 73 8.38 -12.93 11.44
CA ASP A 73 9.13 -13.30 12.64
C ASP A 73 8.24 -13.60 13.86
N GLY A 74 7.16 -14.37 13.65
CA GLY A 74 6.23 -14.77 14.71
C GLY A 74 5.29 -13.66 15.20
N SER A 75 5.23 -12.52 14.52
CA SER A 75 4.31 -11.41 14.82
C SER A 75 3.63 -10.89 13.55
N VAL A 76 2.62 -10.03 13.68
CA VAL A 76 1.95 -9.39 12.52
C VAL A 76 2.17 -7.89 12.60
N ARG A 77 2.86 -7.32 11.60
CA ARG A 77 3.34 -5.94 11.63
C ARG A 77 3.10 -5.22 10.29
N TRP A 78 3.06 -3.90 10.36
CA TRP A 78 3.12 -3.05 9.18
C TRP A 78 4.56 -3.05 8.64
N LEU A 79 4.77 -3.70 7.51
CA LEU A 79 6.07 -3.75 6.83
C LEU A 79 5.96 -3.14 5.45
N ARG A 80 7.11 -2.85 4.83
CA ARG A 80 7.19 -2.36 3.45
C ARG A 80 6.41 -3.23 2.48
N GLY A 81 5.45 -2.62 1.78
CA GLY A 81 4.62 -3.29 0.78
C GLY A 81 5.24 -3.32 -0.63
N ASP A 82 6.33 -2.58 -0.84
CA ASP A 82 7.06 -2.50 -2.11
C ASP A 82 8.14 -3.59 -2.28
N LEU A 83 8.38 -4.39 -1.24
CA LEU A 83 9.38 -5.47 -1.20
C LEU A 83 8.82 -6.83 -1.61
#